data_AF-A0A940I5U6-F1
#
_entry.id   AF-A0A940I5U6-F1
#
_cell.length_a   1.000
_cell.length_b   1.000
_cell.length_c   1.000
_cell.angle_alpha   90.00
_cell.angle_beta   90.00
_cell.angle_gamma   90.00
#
_symmetry.space_group_name_H-M   'P 1'
#
loop_
_entity.id
_entity.type
_entity.pdbx_description
1 polymer ?
#
loop_
_entity_poly.entity_id
_entity_poly.type
_entity_poly.pdbx_seq_one_letter_code
_entity_poly.pdbx_strand_id
1 'polypeptide(L)' 'MLQDELTWHLGYERYQKCEQQGNDSRNGRSNKHIKGKFGSIAIQAPRDCKGEFATLVITKH' A
#
# COMPACT_ATOMS: atom_id res chain seq x y z
N MET A 1 7.50 3.24 -6.31
CA MET A 1 7.23 4.19 -5.20
C MET A 1 6.21 3.62 -4.21
N LEU A 2 4.89 3.66 -4.46
CA LEU A 2 3.91 3.20 -3.45
C LEU A 2 4.00 1.69 -3.13
N GLN A 3 4.28 0.86 -4.13
CA GLN A 3 4.47 -0.58 -3.94
C GLN A 3 5.74 -0.89 -3.12
N ASP A 4 6.76 -0.04 -3.23
CA ASP A 4 8.02 -0.19 -2.50
C ASP A 4 7.82 0.18 -1.02
N GLU A 5 7.02 1.21 -0.72
CA GLU A 5 6.60 1.53 0.65
C GLU A 5 5.89 0.34 1.32
N LEU A 6 4.98 -0.32 0.59
CA LEU A 6 4.30 -1.52 1.08
C LEU A 6 5.30 -2.67 1.28
N THR A 7 6.27 -2.81 0.38
CA THR A 7 7.32 -3.83 0.49
C THR A 7 8.22 -3.60 1.70
N TRP A 8 8.55 -2.35 1.98
CA TRP A 8 9.32 -1.97 3.17
C TRP A 8 8.51 -2.20 4.45
N HIS A 9 7.22 -1.88 4.46
CA HIS A 9 6.33 -2.12 5.61
C HIS A 9 6.16 -3.61 5.93
N LEU A 10 5.96 -4.45 4.91
CA LEU A 10 5.77 -5.89 5.08
C LEU A 10 7.09 -6.66 5.23
N GLY A 11 8.21 -6.10 4.78
CA GLY A 11 9.54 -6.71 4.87
C GLY A 11 9.82 -7.84 3.86
N TYR A 12 8.94 -8.06 2.88
CA TYR A 12 9.12 -9.08 1.85
C TYR A 12 8.58 -8.62 0.49
N GLU A 13 9.17 -9.09 -0.60
CA GLU A 13 8.78 -8.74 -1.97
C GLU A 13 7.45 -9.40 -2.43
N ARG A 14 6.86 -8.87 -3.51
CA ARG A 14 5.66 -9.46 -4.10
C ARG A 14 5.98 -10.87 -4.65
N TYR A 15 5.22 -11.87 -4.21
CA TYR A 15 5.41 -13.30 -4.53
C TYR A 15 6.65 -13.96 -3.91
N GLN A 16 7.37 -13.27 -3.03
CA GLN A 16 8.41 -13.92 -2.25
C GLN A 16 7.75 -14.92 -1.30
N LYS A 17 8.26 -16.16 -1.27
CA LYS A 17 7.90 -17.12 -0.22
C LYS A 17 8.44 -16.58 1.09
N CYS A 18 7.58 -15.92 1.86
CA CYS A 18 7.92 -15.49 3.20
C CYS A 18 7.76 -16.69 4.12
N GLU A 19 8.85 -17.16 4.73
CA GLU A 19 8.80 -18.20 5.77
C GLU A 19 8.24 -17.65 7.10
N GLN A 20 8.19 -16.33 7.23
CA GLN A 20 7.53 -15.70 8.36
C GLN A 20 6.03 -15.92 8.24
N GLN A 21 5.45 -16.52 9.28
CA GLN A 21 4.02 -16.49 9.61
C GLN A 21 3.60 -15.04 9.95
N GLY A 22 3.83 -14.11 9.03
CA GLY A 22 3.36 -12.75 9.14
C GLY A 22 1.85 -12.80 9.03
N ASN A 23 1.17 -12.42 10.11
CA ASN A 23 -0.29 -12.38 10.21
C ASN A 23 -0.92 -11.29 9.30
N ASP A 24 -0.16 -10.77 8.35
CA ASP A 24 -0.53 -9.70 7.44
C ASP A 24 0.03 -9.93 6.04
N SER A 25 -0.71 -9.49 5.04
CA SER A 25 -0.48 -9.83 3.64
C SER A 25 -0.94 -8.73 2.71
N ARG A 26 -0.36 -8.66 1.51
CA ARG A 26 -0.81 -7.71 0.49
C ARG A 26 -2.24 -8.02 0.06
N ASN A 27 -3.18 -7.09 0.25
CA ASN A 27 -4.59 -7.28 -0.06
C ASN A 27 -5.01 -6.44 -1.28
N GLY A 28 -4.34 -6.66 -2.40
CA GLY A 28 -4.62 -5.96 -3.65
C GLY A 28 -4.32 -4.46 -3.60
N ARG A 29 -5.15 -3.67 -4.28
CA ARG A 29 -5.01 -2.21 -4.39
C ARG A 29 -6.37 -1.54 -4.17
N SER A 30 -6.37 -0.40 -3.48
CA SER A 30 -7.55 0.46 -3.35
C SER A 30 -7.47 1.62 -4.32
N ASN A 31 -8.60 1.98 -4.92
CA ASN A 31 -8.70 3.20 -5.72
C ASN A 31 -8.85 4.41 -4.80
N LYS A 32 -7.94 5.38 -4.89
CA LYS A 32 -7.96 6.62 -4.11
C LYS A 32 -7.98 7.81 -5.06
N HIS A 33 -8.92 8.73 -4.82
CA HIS A 33 -8.97 10.01 -5.52
C HIS A 33 -8.22 11.06 -4.70
N ILE A 34 -7.08 11.51 -5.22
CA ILE A 34 -6.25 12.53 -4.61
C ILE A 34 -6.60 13.87 -5.26
N LYS A 35 -7.01 14.84 -4.46
CA LYS A 35 -7.21 16.22 -4.92
C LYS A 35 -5.86 16.95 -4.85
N GLY A 36 -5.25 17.16 -6.01
CA GLY A 36 -4.03 17.95 -6.16
C GLY A 36 -4.32 19.36 -6.66
N LYS A 37 -3.28 20.19 -6.76
CA LYS A 37 -3.36 21.54 -7.35
C LYS A 37 -3.90 21.56 -8.79
N PHE A 38 -3.78 20.46 -9.53
CA PHE A 38 -4.21 20.33 -10.92
C PHE A 38 -5.53 19.58 -11.09
N GLY A 39 -6.26 19.30 -10.00
CA GLY A 39 -7.53 18.57 -10.02
C GLY A 39 -7.49 17.23 -9.27
N SER A 40 -8.54 16.44 -9.39
CA SER A 40 -8.65 15.12 -8.76
C SER A 40 -8.07 14.03 -9.64
N ILE A 41 -7.04 13.33 -9.16
CA ILE A 41 -6.41 12.21 -9.85
C ILE A 41 -6.79 10.91 -9.14
N ALA A 42 -7.31 9.95 -9.89
CA ALA A 42 -7.54 8.60 -9.40
C ALA A 42 -6.23 7.81 -9.46
N ILE A 43 -5.82 7.22 -8.35
CA ILE A 43 -4.65 6.34 -8.31
C ILE A 43 -4.97 5.03 -7.60
N GLN A 44 -4.19 4.00 -7.89
CA GLN A 44 -4.27 2.72 -7.20
C GLN A 44 -3.21 2.64 -6.10
N ALA A 45 -3.64 2.72 -4.84
CA ALA A 45 -2.76 2.61 -3.69
C ALA A 45 -2.70 1.15 -3.19
N PRO A 46 -1.50 0.59 -2.94
CA PRO A 46 -1.35 -0.69 -2.27
C PRO A 46 -1.98 -0.68 -0.87
N ARG A 47 -2.43 -1.85 -0.41
CA ARG A 47 -2.94 -2.06 0.95
C ARG A 47 -2.49 -3.40 1.50
N ASP A 48 -2.40 -3.45 2.82
CA ASP A 48 -2.25 -4.66 3.61
C ASP A 48 -3.62 -5.26 3.95
N CYS A 49 -3.62 -6.44 4.59
CA CYS A 49 -4.82 -7.18 4.92
C CYS A 49 -5.44 -6.65 6.21
N LYS A 50 -4.59 -6.29 7.18
CA LYS A 50 -5.02 -5.71 8.46
C LYS A 50 -5.49 -4.25 8.35
N GLY A 51 -5.09 -3.56 7.29
CA GLY A 51 -5.41 -2.15 7.09
C GLY A 51 -4.55 -1.19 7.92
N GLU A 52 -3.47 -1.68 8.54
CA GLU A 52 -2.52 -0.90 9.34
C GLU A 52 -1.55 -0.11 8.46
N PHE A 53 -1.39 -0.49 7.19
CA PHE A 53 -0.52 0.21 6.26
C PHE A 53 -1.06 1.62 5.95
N ALA A 54 -0.24 2.63 6.21
CA ALA A 54 -0.45 4.01 5.81
C ALA A 54 0.72 4.46 4.93
N THR A 55 0.43 4.83 3.69
CA THR A 55 1.42 5.39 2.76
C THR A 55 1.87 6.77 3.23
N LEU A 56 3.18 7.04 3.19
CA LEU A 56 3.73 8.34 3.59
C LEU A 56 3.41 9.43 2.57
N VAL A 57 3.39 9.06 1.29
CA VAL A 57 3.12 9.99 0.18
C VAL A 57 1.64 10.38 0.10
N ILE A 58 0.75 9.53 0.61
CA ILE A 58 -0.71 9.74 0.52
C ILE A 58 -1.29 9.45 1.90
N THR A 59 -1.53 10.51 2.66
CA THR A 59 -2.18 10.38 3.96
C THR A 59 -3.58 9.78 3.81
N LYS A 60 -3.93 8.85 4.71
CA LYS A 60 -5.33 8.46 4.90
C LYS A 60 -6.04 9.66 5.52
N HIS A 61 -7.11 10.11 4.86
CA HIS A 61 -8.11 11.03 5.40
C HIS A 61 -9.43 10.28 5.50
#